data_AF-A0A6G8C405-F1
#
_entry.id   AF-A0A6G8C405-F1
#
_cell.length_a   1.000
_cell.length_b   1.000
_cell.length_c   1.000
_cell.angle_alpha   90.00
_cell.angle_beta   90.00
_cell.angle_gamma   90.00
#
_symmetry.space_group_name_H-M   'P 1'
#
loop_
_entity.id
_entity.type
_entity.pdbx_description
1 polymer ?
#
loop_
_entity_poly.entity_id
_entity_poly.type
_entity_poly.pdbx_seq_one_letter_code
_entity_poly.pdbx_strand_id
1 'polypeptide(L)'
;MTRDSKPLLRVNQWLETWNVANWGGNRPKPPTHFYVGSLSLKTLRALSGVQPRTLEDRRASNTAGYQRMHDEDRLSKIGRYLEYGFPLSTEVGLDPKAHTELVNPGWLPTSILVNVLGTNETRTRKGNDRTVELADLVTISSNGQFYQLNFPASNIDPAQALPPLEIVDGQHRLLATDLINLPDDYEVPVVLFDNLPLTWQAYLFWVINVEPKRINTSLAFDLYPELRDQEWLNRGESIKIYQEHRSQELVEVLWRNPHSPWKDRIELFGKRVDGHVSNAAAIRSLMATFVRTWAKGNEAGADPDDITKLGGLFGSIDKNGTRYIIRWRRPEQAAFLILCWSAIRSATIESRATWKRALGENSRKSGDGAVADPFAGSYTLLATDQGFRAISFAYNTLAQLAYDKIGLLAIEGSEDQSEPNDELVAKALEQLRSNRDLVAFVQAVAVALVDEVDWRTSAAPGITDHDKVVQGQYRGSSGYKALNKAALTAASKSVNRTVSDAATRALAILGWGNE
;
A
#
# COMPACT_ATOMS: atom_id res chain seq x y z
N MET A 1 -13.44 32.47 40.37
CA MET A 1 -13.31 31.90 39.02
C MET A 1 -12.93 30.44 39.17
N THR A 2 -13.74 29.53 38.63
CA THR A 2 -13.44 28.09 38.61
C THR A 2 -12.27 27.82 37.65
N ARG A 3 -11.26 27.11 38.15
CA ARG A 3 -10.12 26.65 37.34
C ARG A 3 -10.19 25.14 37.24
N ASP A 4 -9.96 24.64 36.04
CA ASP A 4 -9.88 23.21 35.78
C ASP A 4 -8.42 22.75 35.85
N SER A 5 -8.24 21.46 36.12
CA SER A 5 -6.92 20.84 36.19
C SER A 5 -6.85 19.53 35.41
N LYS A 6 -5.72 19.29 34.75
CA LYS A 6 -5.43 18.04 34.03
C LYS A 6 -4.06 17.50 34.43
N PRO A 7 -3.93 16.18 34.66
CA PRO A 7 -2.63 15.59 35.02
C PRO A 7 -1.66 15.66 33.83
N LEU A 8 -0.39 15.85 34.16
CA LEU A 8 0.72 15.91 33.21
C LEU A 8 1.84 14.95 33.64
N LEU A 9 2.50 14.36 32.65
CA LEU A 9 3.75 13.63 32.81
C LEU A 9 4.91 14.50 32.37
N ARG A 10 5.88 14.73 33.26
CA ARG A 10 7.14 15.39 32.90
C ARG A 10 8.05 14.43 32.15
N VAL A 11 8.57 14.87 31.01
CA VAL A 11 9.48 14.11 30.16
C VAL A 11 10.85 14.79 30.14
N ASN A 12 11.89 14.03 30.52
CA ASN A 12 13.28 14.49 30.49
C ASN A 12 13.97 13.90 29.25
N GLN A 13 14.29 14.76 28.29
CA GLN A 13 15.02 14.39 27.06
C GLN A 13 16.32 15.19 26.89
N TRP A 14 16.73 15.95 27.91
CA TRP A 14 18.00 16.68 27.85
C TRP A 14 19.19 15.72 27.87
N LEU A 15 20.03 15.78 26.84
CA LEU A 15 21.26 15.01 26.75
C LEU A 15 22.46 15.85 27.14
N GLU A 16 23.45 15.23 27.80
CA GLU A 16 24.70 15.92 28.16
C GLU A 16 25.45 16.43 26.93
N THR A 17 25.34 15.73 25.80
CA THR A 17 25.92 16.14 24.51
C THR A 17 25.41 17.50 24.04
N TRP A 18 24.25 17.97 24.50
CA TRP A 18 23.73 19.30 24.16
C TRP A 18 24.37 20.42 25.00
N ASN A 19 25.09 20.09 26.07
CA ASN A 19 25.79 21.07 26.90
C ASN A 19 26.98 21.72 26.18
N VAL A 20 27.46 21.13 25.07
CA VAL A 20 28.52 21.73 24.24
C VAL A 20 28.03 22.93 23.43
N ALA A 21 26.71 23.10 23.28
CA ALA A 21 26.15 24.19 22.50
C ALA A 21 26.33 25.53 23.24
N ASN A 22 26.73 26.56 22.50
CA ASN A 22 26.81 27.91 23.03
C ASN A 22 25.41 28.55 23.01
N TRP A 23 24.82 28.73 24.19
CA TRP A 23 23.52 29.36 24.36
C TRP A 23 23.67 30.87 24.55
N GLY A 24 22.99 31.69 23.74
CA GLY A 24 23.07 33.14 23.84
C GLY A 24 22.49 33.86 22.62
N GLY A 25 22.25 35.17 22.76
CA GLY A 25 21.71 36.01 21.68
C GLY A 25 20.40 35.48 21.10
N ASN A 26 20.40 35.23 19.79
CA ASN A 26 19.22 34.73 19.05
C ASN A 26 18.92 33.23 19.28
N ARG A 27 19.71 32.53 20.10
CA ARG A 27 19.49 31.11 20.45
C ARG A 27 19.54 30.93 21.97
N PRO A 28 18.48 31.34 22.70
CA PRO A 28 18.40 31.13 24.14
C PRO A 28 18.43 29.63 24.47
N LYS A 29 18.88 29.28 25.68
CA LYS A 29 18.85 27.90 26.14
C LYS A 29 17.39 27.43 26.25
N PRO A 30 16.97 26.35 25.59
CA PRO A 30 15.60 25.86 25.70
C PRO A 30 15.37 25.19 27.07
N PRO A 31 14.09 25.02 27.48
CA PRO A 31 13.75 24.18 28.63
C PRO A 31 14.34 22.78 28.51
N THR A 32 14.81 22.21 29.63
CA THR A 32 15.43 20.87 29.67
C THR A 32 14.43 19.72 29.71
N HIS A 33 13.16 20.05 29.80
CA HIS A 33 12.05 19.11 29.91
C HIS A 33 10.82 19.71 29.25
N PHE A 34 9.86 18.84 28.95
CA PHE A 34 8.52 19.21 28.51
C PHE A 34 7.52 18.29 29.20
N TYR A 35 6.24 18.50 28.95
CA TYR A 35 5.16 17.74 29.55
C TYR A 35 4.31 17.05 28.49
N VAL A 36 3.75 15.91 28.84
CA VAL A 36 2.77 15.18 28.02
C VAL A 36 1.49 15.00 28.82
N GLY A 37 0.35 15.18 28.18
CA GLY A 37 -0.95 14.96 28.78
C GLY A 37 -2.04 14.81 27.72
N SER A 38 -3.29 14.98 28.13
CA SER A 38 -4.44 15.04 27.23
C SER A 38 -5.26 16.30 27.49
N LEU A 39 -5.79 16.89 26.42
CA LEU A 39 -6.75 17.99 26.48
C LEU A 39 -7.82 17.77 25.41
N SER A 40 -9.05 18.21 25.70
CA SER A 40 -10.09 18.20 24.68
C SER A 40 -9.78 19.21 23.59
N LEU A 41 -10.14 18.88 22.34
CA LEU A 41 -9.95 19.80 21.22
C LEU A 41 -10.69 21.13 21.45
N LYS A 42 -11.86 21.08 22.11
CA LYS A 42 -12.64 22.27 22.48
C LYS A 42 -11.89 23.16 23.48
N THR A 43 -11.30 22.59 24.53
CA THR A 43 -10.47 23.34 25.49
C THR A 43 -9.24 23.94 24.82
N LEU A 44 -8.55 23.16 23.97
CA LEU A 44 -7.42 23.67 23.18
C LEU A 44 -7.83 24.82 22.25
N ARG A 45 -9.01 24.72 21.62
CA ARG A 45 -9.56 25.75 20.73
C ARG A 45 -9.90 27.03 21.49
N ALA A 46 -10.45 26.91 22.69
CA ALA A 46 -10.87 28.02 23.54
C ALA A 46 -9.70 28.77 24.20
N LEU A 47 -8.60 28.07 24.50
CA LEU A 47 -7.42 28.65 25.15
C LEU A 47 -6.33 29.07 24.17
N SER A 48 -6.50 28.79 22.87
CA SER A 48 -5.50 29.12 21.85
C SER A 48 -5.96 30.21 20.90
N GLY A 49 -5.01 31.00 20.41
CA GLY A 49 -5.27 32.08 19.45
C GLY A 49 -5.36 31.65 18.00
N VAL A 50 -5.71 30.39 17.72
CA VAL A 50 -5.91 29.90 16.36
C VAL A 50 -7.18 30.57 15.81
N GLN A 51 -7.11 31.28 14.69
CA GLN A 51 -8.30 31.88 14.05
C GLN A 51 -8.22 31.63 12.53
N PRO A 52 -9.37 31.48 11.85
CA PRO A 52 -9.41 31.63 10.40
C PRO A 52 -9.00 33.08 10.07
N ARG A 53 -8.06 33.28 9.13
CA ARG A 53 -7.67 34.62 8.69
C ARG A 53 -8.45 34.96 7.43
N THR A 54 -9.10 36.12 7.41
CA THR A 54 -9.74 36.63 6.19
C THR A 54 -8.70 37.25 5.26
N LEU A 55 -9.05 37.41 3.98
CA LEU A 55 -8.20 38.06 2.95
C LEU A 55 -7.82 39.51 3.32
N GLU A 56 -8.65 40.19 4.13
CA GLU A 56 -8.45 41.58 4.57
C GLU A 56 -7.33 41.72 5.63
N ASP A 57 -7.21 40.76 6.55
CA ASP A 57 -6.17 40.77 7.60
C ASP A 57 -4.73 40.70 7.05
N ARG A 58 -4.55 40.22 5.81
CA ARG A 58 -3.24 40.10 5.15
C ARG A 58 -2.66 41.42 4.67
N ARG A 59 -3.50 42.41 4.33
CA ARG A 59 -3.01 43.71 3.83
C ARG A 59 -2.43 44.58 4.95
N ALA A 60 -2.78 44.30 6.21
CA ALA A 60 -2.44 45.14 7.36
C ALA A 60 -1.26 44.64 8.20
N SER A 61 -0.80 43.39 8.06
CA SER A 61 0.30 42.84 8.89
C SER A 61 1.59 42.60 8.10
N ASN A 62 2.63 43.40 8.36
CA ASN A 62 4.01 43.18 7.88
C ASN A 62 4.78 42.10 8.69
N THR A 63 4.08 41.32 9.53
CA THR A 63 4.70 40.33 10.42
C THR A 63 4.45 38.92 9.89
N ALA A 64 5.52 38.21 9.53
CA ALA A 64 5.50 36.83 9.07
C ALA A 64 5.05 35.88 10.20
N GLY A 65 3.75 35.65 10.34
CA GLY A 65 3.20 34.62 11.22
C GLY A 65 3.31 33.23 10.61
N TYR A 66 3.64 32.23 11.43
CA TYR A 66 3.90 30.82 11.06
C TYR A 66 2.65 30.00 10.64
N GLN A 67 1.62 30.61 10.04
CA GLN A 67 0.37 29.93 9.66
C GLN A 67 0.29 29.72 8.15
N ARG A 68 0.03 28.49 7.71
CA ARG A 68 -0.13 28.13 6.28
C ARG A 68 -1.42 28.75 5.71
N MET A 69 -1.45 28.93 4.39
CA MET A 69 -2.66 29.26 3.63
C MET A 69 -3.75 28.22 3.98
N HIS A 70 -4.95 28.70 4.35
CA HIS A 70 -6.09 27.84 4.63
C HIS A 70 -6.45 27.07 3.36
N ASP A 71 -6.38 25.75 3.45
CA ASP A 71 -6.86 24.82 2.43
C ASP A 71 -8.20 24.28 2.96
N GLU A 72 -9.31 24.88 2.50
CA GLU A 72 -10.66 24.51 2.94
C GLU A 72 -10.95 23.02 2.70
N ASP A 73 -10.40 22.46 1.63
CA ASP A 73 -10.47 21.03 1.31
C ASP A 73 -9.75 20.20 2.39
N ARG A 74 -8.57 20.64 2.84
CA ARG A 74 -7.85 19.98 3.94
C ARG A 74 -8.60 20.04 5.26
N LEU A 75 -9.23 21.16 5.60
CA LEU A 75 -10.01 21.30 6.84
C LEU A 75 -11.25 20.41 6.80
N SER A 76 -11.99 20.41 5.68
CA SER A 76 -13.14 19.54 5.46
C SER A 76 -12.77 18.06 5.57
N LYS A 77 -11.64 17.65 4.97
CA LYS A 77 -11.11 16.29 5.08
C LYS A 77 -10.80 15.89 6.52
N ILE A 78 -10.19 16.78 7.31
CA ILE A 78 -9.88 16.48 8.73
C ILE A 78 -11.17 16.39 9.55
N GLY A 79 -12.14 17.28 9.34
CA GLY A 79 -13.43 17.23 10.05
C GLY A 79 -14.15 15.91 9.74
N ARG A 80 -14.24 15.55 8.47
CA ARG A 80 -14.84 14.30 8.03
C ARG A 80 -14.07 13.06 8.51
N TYR A 81 -12.74 13.15 8.65
CA TYR A 81 -11.93 12.10 9.28
C TYR A 81 -12.28 11.92 10.76
N LEU A 82 -12.49 13.00 11.50
CA LEU A 82 -12.87 12.91 12.91
C LEU A 82 -14.24 12.24 13.11
N GLU A 83 -15.19 12.49 12.22
CA GLU A 83 -16.53 11.90 12.29
C GLU A 83 -16.60 10.45 11.75
N TYR A 84 -15.89 10.15 10.65
CA TYR A 84 -16.10 8.91 9.88
C TYR A 84 -14.82 8.15 9.52
N GLY A 85 -13.64 8.68 9.87
CA GLY A 85 -12.34 8.07 9.58
C GLY A 85 -11.99 8.05 8.09
N PHE A 86 -10.83 7.47 7.79
CA PHE A 86 -10.42 7.13 6.43
C PHE A 86 -11.03 5.77 6.05
N PRO A 87 -11.58 5.57 4.83
CA PRO A 87 -11.42 6.38 3.62
C PRO A 87 -12.50 7.45 3.42
N LEU A 88 -13.60 7.41 4.17
CA LEU A 88 -14.72 8.33 3.98
C LEU A 88 -14.28 9.80 4.05
N SER A 89 -13.28 10.11 4.88
CA SER A 89 -12.69 11.44 4.98
C SER A 89 -12.19 12.04 3.67
N THR A 90 -11.71 11.21 2.73
CA THR A 90 -11.17 11.67 1.44
C THR A 90 -12.18 11.58 0.30
N GLU A 91 -13.22 10.75 0.46
CA GLU A 91 -14.25 10.50 -0.55
C GLU A 91 -15.54 11.26 -0.20
N VAL A 92 -15.58 12.55 -0.58
CA VAL A 92 -16.70 13.45 -0.25
C VAL A 92 -18.03 12.98 -0.87
N GLY A 93 -17.97 12.26 -2.00
CA GLY A 93 -19.15 11.75 -2.71
C GLY A 93 -19.83 10.53 -2.09
N LEU A 94 -19.20 9.86 -1.12
CA LEU A 94 -19.77 8.68 -0.46
C LEU A 94 -20.61 9.10 0.76
N ASP A 95 -21.86 8.67 0.84
CA ASP A 95 -22.67 8.89 2.04
C ASP A 95 -22.27 7.90 3.16
N PRO A 96 -21.78 8.36 4.33
CA PRO A 96 -21.45 7.48 5.45
C PRO A 96 -22.60 6.59 5.91
N LYS A 97 -23.86 7.05 5.77
CA LYS A 97 -25.05 6.27 6.16
C LYS A 97 -25.36 5.15 5.19
N ALA A 98 -25.02 5.31 3.91
CA ALA A 98 -25.16 4.28 2.89
C ALA A 98 -23.98 3.30 2.86
N HIS A 99 -22.86 3.65 3.50
CA HIS A 99 -21.61 2.89 3.50
C HIS A 99 -21.03 2.74 4.92
N THR A 100 -21.85 2.19 5.82
CA THR A 100 -21.51 2.01 7.24
C THR A 100 -20.24 1.18 7.49
N GLU A 101 -19.94 0.26 6.59
CA GLU A 101 -18.76 -0.60 6.57
C GLU A 101 -17.45 0.15 6.25
N LEU A 102 -17.55 1.41 5.78
CA LEU A 102 -16.40 2.29 5.54
C LEU A 102 -16.17 3.27 6.69
N VAL A 103 -17.04 3.27 7.70
CA VAL A 103 -16.91 4.13 8.88
C VAL A 103 -15.85 3.55 9.80
N ASN A 104 -14.77 4.31 9.97
CA ASN A 104 -13.64 3.95 10.83
C ASN A 104 -13.44 5.02 11.92
N PRO A 105 -12.78 4.69 13.04
CA PRO A 105 -12.47 5.68 14.07
C PRO A 105 -11.53 6.79 13.55
N GLY A 106 -11.91 8.04 13.77
CA GLY A 106 -11.12 9.23 13.44
C GLY A 106 -9.97 9.54 14.41
N TRP A 107 -9.19 8.54 14.84
CA TRP A 107 -8.20 8.73 15.90
C TRP A 107 -7.11 9.71 15.50
N LEU A 108 -6.76 10.62 16.43
CA LEU A 108 -5.63 11.55 16.31
C LEU A 108 -4.52 11.15 17.29
N PRO A 109 -3.75 10.08 17.01
CA PRO A 109 -2.74 9.58 17.94
C PRO A 109 -1.50 10.50 18.01
N THR A 110 -1.30 11.36 17.02
CA THR A 110 -0.17 12.30 17.00
C THR A 110 -0.45 13.45 17.95
N SER A 111 0.53 13.83 18.78
CA SER A 111 0.33 14.91 19.74
C SER A 111 0.13 16.27 19.06
N ILE A 112 -0.63 17.16 19.69
CA ILE A 112 -0.63 18.60 19.37
C ILE A 112 0.48 19.25 20.19
N LEU A 113 1.37 20.00 19.52
CA LEU A 113 2.45 20.73 20.21
C LEU A 113 1.94 22.10 20.64
N VAL A 114 2.02 22.34 21.94
CA VAL A 114 1.50 23.53 22.60
C VAL A 114 2.61 24.19 23.40
N ASN A 115 2.72 25.51 23.28
CA ASN A 115 3.50 26.33 24.19
C ASN A 115 2.56 27.06 25.15
N VAL A 116 2.86 26.99 26.45
CA VAL A 116 2.19 27.77 27.49
C VAL A 116 2.94 29.10 27.64
N LEU A 117 2.22 30.22 27.49
CA LEU A 117 2.79 31.55 27.65
C LEU A 117 2.93 31.92 29.13
N GLY A 118 4.12 32.36 29.53
CA GLY A 118 4.38 32.86 30.87
C GLY A 118 3.80 34.26 31.11
N THR A 119 3.76 34.66 32.38
CA THR A 119 3.16 35.93 32.85
C THR A 119 3.80 37.20 32.27
N ASN A 120 5.05 37.11 31.84
CA ASN A 120 5.85 38.26 31.40
C ASN A 120 6.16 38.22 29.89
N GLU A 121 5.60 37.25 29.15
CA GLU A 121 5.82 37.20 27.71
C GLU A 121 4.90 38.18 26.98
N THR A 122 5.52 39.01 26.14
CA THR A 122 4.81 39.87 25.21
C THR A 122 4.73 39.22 23.83
N ARG A 123 3.61 39.46 23.14
CA ARG A 123 3.44 39.16 21.72
C ARG A 123 2.95 40.39 20.99
N THR A 124 3.66 40.76 19.92
CA THR A 124 3.22 41.82 19.03
C THR A 124 2.05 41.31 18.18
N ARG A 125 0.85 41.84 18.40
CA ARG A 125 -0.34 41.60 17.57
C ARG A 125 -0.88 42.93 17.06
N LYS A 126 -1.10 43.03 15.75
CA LYS A 126 -1.57 44.25 15.07
C LYS A 126 -0.74 45.49 15.44
N GLY A 127 0.58 45.34 15.60
CA GLY A 127 1.51 46.42 15.94
C GLY A 127 1.58 46.79 17.43
N ASN A 128 0.79 46.17 18.30
CA ASN A 128 0.83 46.40 19.75
C ASN A 128 1.33 45.17 20.49
N ASP A 129 2.21 45.38 21.47
CA ASP A 129 2.64 44.32 22.38
C ASP A 129 1.55 44.06 23.42
N ARG A 130 1.11 42.81 23.51
CA ARG A 130 0.12 42.34 24.48
C ARG A 130 0.73 41.26 25.36
N THR A 131 0.24 41.14 26.59
CA THR A 131 0.54 40.06 27.54
C THR A 131 -0.74 39.28 27.84
N VAL A 132 -0.60 38.07 28.39
CA VAL A 132 -1.73 37.26 28.87
C VAL A 132 -2.28 37.89 30.16
N GLU A 133 -3.61 38.04 30.26
CA GLU A 133 -4.22 38.55 31.48
C GLU A 133 -4.10 37.55 32.64
N LEU A 134 -3.97 38.06 33.88
CA LEU A 134 -3.80 37.21 35.07
C LEU A 134 -4.94 36.20 35.26
N ALA A 135 -6.17 36.59 34.90
CA ALA A 135 -7.35 35.72 34.98
C ALA A 135 -7.29 34.54 33.99
N ASP A 136 -6.61 34.73 32.87
CA ASP A 136 -6.56 33.81 31.74
C ASP A 136 -5.30 32.93 31.72
N LEU A 137 -4.36 33.16 32.65
CA LEU A 137 -3.11 32.43 32.73
C LEU A 137 -3.34 30.92 32.79
N VAL A 138 -2.55 30.19 32.01
CA VAL A 138 -2.39 28.74 32.16
C VAL A 138 -1.07 28.51 32.89
N THR A 139 -1.09 27.63 33.89
CA THR A 139 0.11 27.36 34.73
C THR A 139 0.29 25.87 34.94
N ILE A 140 1.54 25.44 35.03
CA ILE A 140 1.89 24.07 35.40
C ILE A 140 2.33 24.08 36.85
N SER A 141 1.61 23.35 37.70
CA SER A 141 1.95 23.18 39.12
C SER A 141 2.43 21.75 39.38
N SER A 142 3.21 21.59 40.46
CA SER A 142 3.59 20.28 40.97
C SER A 142 2.93 20.07 42.33
N ASN A 143 2.38 18.87 42.56
CA ASN A 143 1.87 18.45 43.87
C ASN A 143 2.80 17.45 44.57
N GLY A 144 4.11 17.53 44.30
CA GLY A 144 5.10 16.57 44.76
C GLY A 144 5.46 15.58 43.65
N GLN A 145 4.70 14.49 43.51
CA GLN A 145 4.98 13.45 42.51
C GLN A 145 4.31 13.66 41.15
N PHE A 146 3.25 14.48 41.07
CA PHE A 146 2.52 14.69 39.83
C PHE A 146 2.59 16.17 39.40
N TYR A 147 2.49 16.37 38.09
CA TYR A 147 2.34 17.69 37.48
C TYR A 147 0.90 17.87 37.04
N GLN A 148 0.40 19.11 37.12
CA GLN A 148 -0.96 19.44 36.70
C GLN A 148 -0.96 20.72 35.89
N LEU A 149 -1.67 20.71 34.77
CA LEU A 149 -2.00 21.90 34.01
C LEU A 149 -3.23 22.55 34.63
N ASN A 150 -3.15 23.82 35.01
CA ASN A 150 -4.25 24.59 35.58
C ASN A 150 -4.66 25.70 34.62
N PHE A 151 -5.91 25.70 34.18
CA PHE A 151 -6.39 26.62 33.15
C PHE A 151 -7.78 27.19 33.53
N PRO A 152 -8.14 28.37 33.00
CA PRO A 152 -9.47 28.93 33.23
C PRO A 152 -10.54 28.10 32.50
N ALA A 153 -11.74 28.00 33.09
CA ALA A 153 -12.88 27.33 32.46
C ALA A 153 -13.54 28.18 31.34
N SER A 154 -13.14 29.45 31.19
CA SER A 154 -13.74 30.41 30.26
C SER A 154 -13.09 30.39 28.88
N ASN A 155 -13.90 30.66 27.84
CA ASN A 155 -13.40 30.87 26.48
C ASN A 155 -12.76 32.25 26.34
N ILE A 156 -11.60 32.33 25.69
CA ILE A 156 -10.83 33.57 25.53
C ILE A 156 -11.00 34.06 24.10
N ASP A 157 -11.55 35.26 23.91
CA ASP A 157 -11.65 35.88 22.59
C ASP A 157 -10.27 36.38 22.13
N PRO A 158 -9.63 35.75 21.11
CA PRO A 158 -8.31 36.14 20.64
C PRO A 158 -8.25 37.54 19.99
N ALA A 159 -9.40 38.16 19.68
CA ALA A 159 -9.46 39.54 19.22
C ALA A 159 -9.24 40.53 20.37
N GLN A 160 -9.71 40.19 21.56
CA GLN A 160 -9.73 41.07 22.74
C GLN A 160 -8.51 40.83 23.63
N ALA A 161 -8.17 39.57 23.91
CA ALA A 161 -7.07 39.19 24.80
C ALA A 161 -5.98 38.40 24.06
N LEU A 162 -4.79 38.28 24.66
CA LEU A 162 -3.76 37.35 24.21
C LEU A 162 -4.06 35.97 24.80
N PRO A 163 -4.35 34.94 23.99
CA PRO A 163 -4.64 33.61 24.52
C PRO A 163 -3.40 32.96 25.14
N PRO A 164 -3.55 32.20 26.23
CA PRO A 164 -2.45 31.65 27.01
C PRO A 164 -1.71 30.50 26.33
N LEU A 165 -2.29 29.88 25.28
CA LEU A 165 -1.69 28.78 24.54
C LEU A 165 -1.34 29.17 23.10
N GLU A 166 -0.12 28.84 22.68
CA GLU A 166 0.33 28.91 21.30
C GLU A 166 0.44 27.51 20.70
N ILE A 167 -0.25 27.26 19.59
CA ILE A 167 -0.16 25.97 18.89
C ILE A 167 1.01 26.03 17.90
N VAL A 168 2.07 25.27 18.20
CA VAL A 168 3.27 25.17 17.35
C VAL A 168 3.00 24.22 16.17
N ASP A 169 2.34 23.09 16.43
CA ASP A 169 1.90 22.14 15.39
C ASP A 169 0.51 21.57 15.72
N GLY A 170 -0.28 21.28 14.68
CA GLY A 170 -1.63 20.73 14.81
C GLY A 170 -2.77 21.72 14.59
N GLN A 171 -2.49 22.95 14.18
CA GLN A 171 -3.51 24.01 14.00
C GLN A 171 -4.71 23.61 13.12
N HIS A 172 -4.49 22.89 12.02
CA HIS A 172 -5.57 22.42 11.15
C HIS A 172 -6.52 21.43 11.85
N ARG A 173 -6.02 20.65 12.83
CA ARG A 173 -6.85 19.72 13.62
C ARG A 173 -7.77 20.46 14.58
N LEU A 174 -7.30 21.58 15.15
CA LEU A 174 -8.17 22.47 15.93
C LEU A 174 -9.18 23.18 15.04
N LEU A 175 -8.77 23.72 13.88
CA LEU A 175 -9.69 24.45 13.01
C LEU A 175 -10.78 23.55 12.41
N ALA A 176 -10.46 22.28 12.15
CA ALA A 176 -11.44 21.33 11.63
C ALA A 176 -12.62 21.10 12.58
N THR A 177 -12.44 21.33 13.90
CA THR A 177 -13.55 21.23 14.86
C THR A 177 -14.60 22.30 14.67
N ASP A 178 -14.28 23.40 13.98
CA ASP A 178 -15.27 24.45 13.68
C ASP A 178 -16.28 23.98 12.60
N LEU A 179 -15.97 22.89 11.89
CA LEU A 179 -16.79 22.33 10.81
C LEU A 179 -17.70 21.18 11.27
N ILE A 180 -17.49 20.63 12.46
CA ILE A 180 -18.15 19.42 12.96
C ILE A 180 -18.56 19.59 14.41
N ASN A 181 -19.53 18.79 14.87
CA ASN A 181 -19.95 18.82 16.26
C ASN A 181 -19.28 17.68 17.05
N LEU A 182 -18.19 18.00 17.76
CA LEU A 182 -17.48 17.03 18.59
C LEU A 182 -17.97 17.03 20.05
N PRO A 183 -17.94 15.87 20.73
CA PRO A 183 -18.10 15.80 22.18
C PRO A 183 -17.07 16.66 22.93
N ASP A 184 -17.49 17.24 24.05
CA ASP A 184 -16.64 18.09 24.90
C ASP A 184 -15.46 17.31 25.54
N ASP A 185 -15.58 15.99 25.64
CA ASP A 185 -14.60 15.05 26.17
C ASP A 185 -13.76 14.36 25.09
N TYR A 186 -13.83 14.79 23.82
CA TYR A 186 -12.95 14.29 22.77
C TYR A 186 -11.51 14.81 22.98
N GLU A 187 -10.71 14.02 23.68
CA GLU A 187 -9.33 14.34 24.03
C GLU A 187 -8.32 13.90 22.98
N VAL A 188 -7.26 14.71 22.85
CA VAL A 188 -6.09 14.40 22.04
C VAL A 188 -4.83 14.46 22.90
N PRO A 189 -3.81 13.66 22.57
CA PRO A 189 -2.51 13.80 23.23
C PRO A 189 -1.93 15.18 22.95
N VAL A 190 -1.35 15.80 23.98
CA VAL A 190 -0.69 17.10 23.89
C VAL A 190 0.74 17.01 24.41
N VAL A 191 1.65 17.68 23.71
CA VAL A 191 3.00 17.94 24.19
C VAL A 191 3.06 19.42 24.55
N LEU A 192 3.30 19.71 25.81
CA LEU A 192 3.28 21.05 26.38
C LEU A 192 4.71 21.48 26.73
N PHE A 193 5.13 22.61 26.18
CA PHE A 193 6.31 23.33 26.64
C PHE A 193 5.88 24.51 27.51
N ASP A 194 6.63 24.75 28.56
CA ASP A 194 6.46 25.90 29.43
C ASP A 194 7.42 27.00 28.99
N ASN A 195 6.86 28.11 28.51
CA ASN A 195 7.61 29.31 28.13
C ASN A 195 8.71 29.07 27.07
N LEU A 196 8.38 28.33 26.00
CA LEU A 196 9.29 28.02 24.91
C LEU A 196 9.54 29.24 24.01
N PRO A 197 10.82 29.66 23.82
CA PRO A 197 11.14 30.80 22.97
C PRO A 197 10.70 30.59 21.51
N LEU A 198 10.29 31.67 20.86
CA LEU A 198 9.78 31.65 19.47
C LEU A 198 10.75 31.00 18.47
N THR A 199 12.06 31.17 18.66
CA THR A 199 13.08 30.55 17.80
C THR A 199 13.06 29.02 17.88
N TRP A 200 12.77 28.47 19.06
CA TRP A 200 12.62 27.02 19.25
C TRP A 200 11.27 26.51 18.77
N GLN A 201 10.20 27.31 18.91
CA GLN A 201 8.92 26.98 18.29
C GLN A 201 9.07 26.85 16.75
N ALA A 202 9.78 27.80 16.12
CA ALA A 202 10.07 27.78 14.69
C ALA A 202 10.94 26.59 14.27
N TYR A 203 11.96 26.26 15.06
CA TYR A 203 12.79 25.08 14.86
C TYR A 203 11.96 23.78 14.91
N LEU A 204 11.15 23.59 15.94
CA LEU A 204 10.28 22.42 16.08
C LEU A 204 9.29 22.33 14.92
N PHE A 205 8.68 23.45 14.52
CA PHE A 205 7.79 23.50 13.36
C PHE A 205 8.49 23.01 12.09
N TRP A 206 9.72 23.46 11.82
CA TRP A 206 10.50 23.03 10.65
C TRP A 206 10.83 21.53 10.69
N VAL A 207 11.35 21.03 11.82
CA VAL A 207 11.72 19.62 12.00
C VAL A 207 10.52 18.69 11.84
N ILE A 208 9.33 19.10 12.29
CA ILE A 208 8.13 18.26 12.24
C ILE A 208 7.44 18.30 10.87
N ASN A 209 7.47 19.44 10.18
CA ASN A 209 6.64 19.64 9.00
C ASN A 209 7.39 19.68 7.66
N VAL A 210 8.70 19.92 7.68
CA VAL A 210 9.51 20.13 6.47
C VAL A 210 10.52 19.02 6.29
N GLU A 211 11.20 18.61 7.36
CA GLU A 211 12.22 17.55 7.32
C GLU A 211 11.67 16.15 6.98
N PRO A 212 10.47 15.72 7.44
CA PRO A 212 10.03 14.36 7.21
C PRO A 212 9.69 14.11 5.74
N LYS A 213 10.30 13.06 5.16
CA LYS A 213 9.93 12.57 3.83
C LYS A 213 8.56 11.88 3.90
N ARG A 214 7.66 12.21 2.96
CA ARG A 214 6.40 11.46 2.80
C ARG A 214 6.74 9.99 2.58
N ILE A 215 6.16 9.11 3.40
CA ILE A 215 6.24 7.66 3.22
C ILE A 215 5.42 7.32 1.97
N ASN A 216 6.00 6.59 1.02
CA ASN A 216 5.30 6.14 -0.18
C ASN A 216 4.18 5.15 0.23
N THR A 217 2.96 5.31 -0.30
CA THR A 217 1.82 4.42 -0.02
C THR A 217 2.16 2.96 -0.32
N SER A 218 2.93 2.68 -1.37
CA SER A 218 3.41 1.33 -1.70
C SER A 218 4.30 0.75 -0.60
N LEU A 219 5.14 1.58 0.04
CA LEU A 219 5.94 1.18 1.20
C LEU A 219 5.05 0.87 2.41
N ALA A 220 3.97 1.62 2.64
CA ALA A 220 3.03 1.32 3.73
C ALA A 220 2.38 -0.06 3.59
N PHE A 221 2.01 -0.47 2.36
CA PHE A 221 1.46 -1.82 2.11
C PHE A 221 2.50 -2.95 2.21
N ASP A 222 3.79 -2.61 2.09
CA ASP A 222 4.88 -3.57 2.32
C ASP A 222 5.16 -3.73 3.81
N LEU A 223 5.17 -2.61 4.55
CA LEU A 223 5.35 -2.58 6.01
C LEU A 223 4.16 -3.19 6.77
N TYR A 224 2.95 -2.97 6.26
CA TYR A 224 1.71 -3.48 6.87
C TYR A 224 0.91 -4.30 5.83
N PRO A 225 1.29 -5.57 5.59
CA PRO A 225 0.59 -6.45 4.65
C PRO A 225 -0.91 -6.57 4.92
N GLU A 226 -1.35 -6.42 6.16
CA GLU A 226 -2.75 -6.40 6.61
C GLU A 226 -3.62 -5.35 5.91
N LEU A 227 -3.02 -4.28 5.38
CA LEU A 227 -3.71 -3.28 4.58
C LEU A 227 -4.21 -3.81 3.24
N ARG A 228 -3.64 -4.92 2.72
CA ARG A 228 -3.99 -5.51 1.41
C ARG A 228 -5.37 -6.17 1.40
N ASP A 229 -5.95 -6.42 2.57
CA ASP A 229 -7.21 -7.17 2.70
C ASP A 229 -8.39 -6.31 3.21
N GLN A 230 -8.16 -5.03 3.50
CA GLN A 230 -9.17 -4.14 4.07
C GLN A 230 -10.25 -3.77 3.03
N GLU A 231 -11.52 -4.06 3.33
CA GLU A 231 -12.65 -3.83 2.42
C GLU A 231 -12.79 -2.37 1.99
N TRP A 232 -12.52 -1.45 2.91
CA TRP A 232 -12.68 -0.03 2.66
C TRP A 232 -11.65 0.54 1.68
N LEU A 233 -10.46 -0.06 1.62
CA LEU A 233 -9.48 0.28 0.60
C LEU A 233 -9.90 -0.18 -0.80
N ASN A 234 -10.67 -1.27 -0.91
CA ASN A 234 -11.07 -1.86 -2.21
C ASN A 234 -12.07 -1.01 -2.99
N ARG A 235 -12.72 -0.05 -2.33
CA ARG A 235 -13.72 0.83 -2.93
C ARG A 235 -13.16 2.16 -3.42
N GLY A 236 -11.92 2.49 -3.06
CA GLY A 236 -11.24 3.70 -3.52
C GLY A 236 -10.37 3.44 -4.76
N GLU A 237 -10.10 4.50 -5.54
CA GLU A 237 -9.16 4.45 -6.68
C GLU A 237 -7.72 4.08 -6.24
N SER A 238 -7.39 4.31 -4.97
CA SER A 238 -6.07 4.12 -4.38
C SER A 238 -5.57 2.67 -4.42
N ILE A 239 -6.45 1.66 -4.29
CA ILE A 239 -6.03 0.25 -4.42
C ILE A 239 -5.68 -0.10 -5.85
N LYS A 240 -6.46 0.37 -6.83
CA LYS A 240 -6.19 0.04 -8.23
C LYS A 240 -4.85 0.63 -8.67
N ILE A 241 -4.57 1.87 -8.26
CA ILE A 241 -3.27 2.53 -8.46
C ILE A 241 -2.14 1.73 -7.81
N TYR A 242 -2.34 1.24 -6.59
CA TYR A 242 -1.35 0.40 -5.90
C TYR A 242 -1.12 -0.95 -6.61
N GLN A 243 -2.17 -1.66 -6.99
CA GLN A 243 -2.08 -2.94 -7.71
C GLN A 243 -1.36 -2.76 -9.05
N GLU A 244 -1.65 -1.66 -9.75
CA GLU A 244 -1.01 -1.30 -11.01
C GLU A 244 0.48 -0.98 -10.79
N HIS A 245 0.81 -0.11 -9.83
CA HIS A 245 2.20 0.23 -9.48
C HIS A 245 3.00 -1.01 -9.08
N ARG A 246 2.44 -1.86 -8.20
CA ARG A 246 3.09 -3.11 -7.80
C ARG A 246 3.28 -4.04 -8.99
N SER A 247 2.26 -4.19 -9.84
CA SER A 247 2.36 -5.04 -11.03
C SER A 247 3.41 -4.50 -12.01
N GLN A 248 3.49 -3.19 -12.17
CA GLN A 248 4.52 -2.52 -12.97
C GLN A 248 5.92 -2.83 -12.44
N GLU A 249 6.17 -2.67 -11.14
CA GLU A 249 7.47 -2.98 -10.55
C GLU A 249 7.87 -4.45 -10.72
N LEU A 250 6.92 -5.37 -10.54
CA LEU A 250 7.18 -6.79 -10.77
C LEU A 250 7.52 -7.07 -12.25
N VAL A 251 6.82 -6.42 -13.18
CA VAL A 251 7.10 -6.54 -14.62
C VAL A 251 8.46 -5.94 -14.98
N GLU A 252 8.83 -4.80 -14.40
CA GLU A 252 10.15 -4.19 -14.58
C GLU A 252 11.27 -5.11 -14.07
N VAL A 253 11.07 -5.79 -12.93
CA VAL A 253 12.01 -6.80 -12.44
C VAL A 253 12.08 -7.99 -13.40
N LEU A 254 10.94 -8.51 -13.89
CA LEU A 254 10.93 -9.59 -14.88
C LEU A 254 11.64 -9.19 -16.18
N TRP A 255 11.58 -7.93 -16.57
CA TRP A 255 12.24 -7.41 -17.78
C TRP A 255 13.75 -7.17 -17.60
N ARG A 256 14.18 -6.66 -16.43
CA ARG A 256 15.59 -6.30 -16.19
C ARG A 256 16.43 -7.45 -15.66
N ASN A 257 15.86 -8.31 -14.82
CA ASN A 257 16.63 -9.26 -14.02
C ASN A 257 17.29 -10.36 -14.89
N PRO A 258 18.60 -10.61 -14.76
CA PRO A 258 19.30 -11.63 -15.55
C PRO A 258 18.79 -13.06 -15.40
N HIS A 259 18.19 -13.41 -14.26
CA HIS A 259 17.64 -14.73 -14.01
C HIS A 259 16.23 -14.92 -14.59
N SER A 260 15.59 -13.84 -15.05
CA SER A 260 14.25 -13.89 -15.62
C SER A 260 14.26 -14.41 -17.07
N PRO A 261 13.42 -15.41 -17.42
CA PRO A 261 13.19 -15.81 -18.81
C PRO A 261 12.57 -14.71 -19.70
N TRP A 262 12.06 -13.65 -19.08
CA TRP A 262 11.46 -12.49 -19.73
C TRP A 262 12.43 -11.31 -19.88
N LYS A 263 13.70 -11.50 -19.54
CA LYS A 263 14.72 -10.47 -19.69
C LYS A 263 14.71 -9.90 -21.11
N ASP A 264 14.55 -8.58 -21.23
CA ASP A 264 14.48 -7.85 -22.50
C ASP A 264 13.32 -8.26 -23.46
N ARG A 265 12.35 -9.07 -22.98
CA ARG A 265 11.25 -9.64 -23.78
C ARG A 265 9.85 -9.11 -23.43
N ILE A 266 9.82 -8.08 -22.59
CA ILE A 266 8.63 -7.29 -22.29
C ILE A 266 8.82 -5.89 -22.87
N GLU A 267 7.87 -5.41 -23.66
CA GLU A 267 8.00 -4.14 -24.37
C GLU A 267 7.66 -2.95 -23.48
N LEU A 268 8.67 -2.31 -22.89
CA LEU A 268 8.48 -1.11 -22.08
C LEU A 268 8.32 0.18 -22.91
N PHE A 269 8.86 0.24 -24.13
CA PHE A 269 8.99 1.47 -24.94
C PHE A 269 8.15 1.50 -26.23
N GLY A 270 7.10 0.67 -26.32
CA GLY A 270 6.08 0.77 -27.37
C GLY A 270 6.47 0.30 -28.78
N LYS A 271 7.64 -0.32 -28.97
CA LYS A 271 7.99 -1.01 -30.23
C LYS A 271 7.52 -2.45 -30.16
N ARG A 272 6.55 -2.82 -31.01
CA ARG A 272 6.09 -4.20 -31.14
C ARG A 272 7.16 -5.09 -31.78
N VAL A 273 7.55 -6.13 -31.07
CA VAL A 273 8.48 -7.18 -31.49
C VAL A 273 7.71 -8.49 -31.43
N ASP A 274 7.69 -9.24 -32.53
CA ASP A 274 7.03 -10.53 -32.56
C ASP A 274 7.67 -11.49 -31.54
N GLY A 275 6.83 -12.20 -30.76
CA GLY A 275 7.30 -13.08 -29.68
C GLY A 275 7.63 -12.36 -28.36
N HIS A 276 7.31 -11.06 -28.25
CA HIS A 276 7.37 -10.30 -27.01
C HIS A 276 5.97 -10.00 -26.46
N VAL A 277 5.90 -9.76 -25.15
CA VAL A 277 4.67 -9.35 -24.47
C VAL A 277 4.69 -7.85 -24.22
N SER A 278 3.58 -7.16 -24.51
CA SER A 278 3.49 -5.73 -24.19
C SER A 278 3.48 -5.49 -22.67
N ASN A 279 4.13 -4.41 -22.19
CA ASN A 279 4.12 -4.04 -20.78
C ASN A 279 2.69 -3.99 -20.20
N ALA A 280 1.78 -3.33 -20.91
CA ALA A 280 0.40 -3.21 -20.48
C ALA A 280 -0.33 -4.56 -20.35
N ALA A 281 -0.03 -5.53 -21.22
CA ALA A 281 -0.62 -6.87 -21.13
C ALA A 281 -0.03 -7.68 -19.97
N ALA A 282 1.27 -7.56 -19.69
CA ALA A 282 1.92 -8.20 -18.54
C ALA A 282 1.37 -7.63 -17.21
N ILE A 283 1.25 -6.30 -17.09
CA ILE A 283 0.67 -5.63 -15.91
C ILE A 283 -0.77 -6.10 -15.68
N ARG A 284 -1.64 -6.05 -16.70
CA ARG A 284 -3.02 -6.55 -16.59
C ARG A 284 -3.08 -8.03 -16.22
N SER A 285 -2.12 -8.81 -16.71
CA SER A 285 -2.03 -10.24 -16.40
C SER A 285 -1.72 -10.49 -14.92
N LEU A 286 -0.79 -9.75 -14.32
CA LEU A 286 -0.49 -9.86 -12.89
C LEU A 286 -1.62 -9.31 -12.02
N MET A 287 -2.20 -8.16 -12.38
CA MET A 287 -3.32 -7.54 -11.65
C MET A 287 -4.51 -8.48 -11.50
N ALA A 288 -4.85 -9.23 -12.55
CA ALA A 288 -5.99 -10.14 -12.49
C ALA A 288 -5.60 -11.62 -12.27
N THR A 289 -4.36 -11.89 -11.82
CA THR A 289 -3.91 -13.19 -11.27
C THR A 289 -3.29 -13.01 -9.89
N PHE A 290 -1.97 -12.80 -9.79
CA PHE A 290 -1.20 -12.78 -8.55
C PHE A 290 -1.50 -11.61 -7.61
N VAL A 291 -1.72 -10.40 -8.14
CA VAL A 291 -1.91 -9.15 -7.35
C VAL A 291 -3.40 -8.89 -7.07
N ARG A 292 -4.26 -9.79 -7.55
CA ARG A 292 -5.72 -9.71 -7.43
C ARG A 292 -6.16 -9.81 -5.97
N THR A 293 -7.19 -9.04 -5.61
CA THR A 293 -7.87 -9.17 -4.32
C THR A 293 -8.94 -10.27 -4.36
N TRP A 294 -9.23 -10.89 -3.22
CA TRP A 294 -10.33 -11.86 -3.12
C TRP A 294 -11.68 -11.15 -3.23
N ALA A 295 -12.55 -11.64 -4.12
CA ALA A 295 -13.96 -11.29 -4.08
C ALA A 295 -14.60 -11.78 -2.77
N LYS A 296 -15.73 -11.18 -2.39
CA LYS A 296 -16.50 -11.65 -1.25
C LYS A 296 -16.85 -13.13 -1.45
N GLY A 297 -16.59 -13.94 -0.41
CA GLY A 297 -17.11 -15.30 -0.36
C GLY A 297 -18.64 -15.25 -0.42
N ASN A 298 -19.21 -15.99 -1.35
CA ASN A 298 -20.65 -16.26 -1.48
C ASN A 298 -21.57 -15.03 -1.41
N GLU A 299 -21.42 -14.06 -2.32
CA GLU A 299 -22.60 -13.28 -2.71
C GLU A 299 -23.57 -14.20 -3.45
N ALA A 300 -24.80 -14.30 -2.94
CA ALA A 300 -25.88 -15.01 -3.61
C ALA A 300 -26.14 -14.34 -4.97
N GLY A 301 -25.64 -14.97 -6.04
CA GLY A 301 -25.68 -14.41 -7.40
C GLY A 301 -24.33 -14.34 -8.11
N ALA A 302 -23.22 -14.74 -7.48
CA ALA A 302 -21.92 -14.79 -8.14
C ALA A 302 -21.92 -15.80 -9.30
N ASP A 303 -21.47 -15.36 -10.47
CA ASP A 303 -21.36 -16.16 -11.69
C ASP A 303 -20.61 -17.48 -11.39
N PRO A 304 -21.18 -18.66 -11.72
CA PRO A 304 -20.48 -19.94 -11.63
C PRO A 304 -19.06 -19.89 -12.23
N ASP A 305 -18.89 -19.12 -13.30
CA ASP A 305 -17.65 -18.95 -14.05
C ASP A 305 -16.69 -17.85 -13.51
N ASP A 306 -17.01 -17.24 -12.37
CA ASP A 306 -16.22 -16.15 -11.84
C ASP A 306 -14.84 -16.60 -11.33
N ILE A 307 -13.81 -16.24 -12.09
CA ILE A 307 -12.41 -16.51 -11.76
C ILE A 307 -11.94 -15.78 -10.48
N THR A 308 -12.69 -14.80 -9.97
CA THR A 308 -12.35 -14.04 -8.74
C THR A 308 -12.48 -14.87 -7.46
N LYS A 309 -13.20 -16.01 -7.52
CA LYS A 309 -13.38 -16.97 -6.41
C LYS A 309 -12.07 -17.54 -5.85
N LEU A 310 -10.97 -17.45 -6.58
CA LEU A 310 -9.65 -17.99 -6.21
C LEU A 310 -8.61 -16.90 -5.96
N GLY A 311 -9.00 -15.62 -5.79
CA GLY A 311 -8.14 -14.50 -5.34
C GLY A 311 -6.76 -14.36 -6.01
N GLY A 312 -5.83 -13.64 -5.37
CA GLY A 312 -4.44 -13.49 -5.82
C GLY A 312 -3.45 -13.78 -4.70
N LEU A 313 -2.43 -14.59 -4.99
CA LEU A 313 -1.46 -15.09 -4.01
C LEU A 313 -0.72 -13.97 -3.26
N PHE A 314 -0.46 -12.83 -3.93
CA PHE A 314 0.23 -11.68 -3.35
C PHE A 314 -0.73 -10.69 -2.65
N GLY A 315 -2.03 -10.95 -2.72
CA GLY A 315 -3.07 -10.26 -1.95
C GLY A 315 -3.30 -10.97 -0.62
N SER A 316 -4.13 -12.01 -0.64
CA SER A 316 -4.46 -12.86 0.51
C SER A 316 -4.78 -14.28 0.03
N ILE A 317 -4.82 -15.25 0.94
CA ILE A 317 -5.26 -16.64 0.72
C ILE A 317 -6.41 -16.96 1.66
N ASP A 318 -7.37 -17.76 1.23
CA ASP A 318 -8.44 -18.22 2.12
C ASP A 318 -8.02 -19.51 2.86
N LYS A 319 -7.97 -19.44 4.19
CA LYS A 319 -7.75 -20.56 5.09
C LYS A 319 -9.02 -20.79 5.90
N ASN A 320 -9.87 -21.71 5.46
CA ASN A 320 -11.12 -22.12 6.14
C ASN A 320 -12.05 -20.93 6.47
N GLY A 321 -12.20 -19.96 5.56
CA GLY A 321 -13.01 -18.76 5.76
C GLY A 321 -12.27 -17.61 6.45
N THR A 322 -11.02 -17.82 6.88
CA THR A 322 -10.15 -16.76 7.39
C THR A 322 -9.13 -16.37 6.33
N ARG A 323 -9.13 -15.10 5.93
CA ARG A 323 -8.14 -14.58 5.00
C ARG A 323 -6.79 -14.47 5.70
N TYR A 324 -5.78 -15.11 5.11
CA TYR A 324 -4.40 -15.09 5.58
C TYR A 324 -3.54 -14.37 4.54
N ILE A 325 -2.57 -13.58 4.98
CA ILE A 325 -1.72 -12.79 4.08
C ILE A 325 -0.31 -13.36 4.10
N ILE A 326 0.18 -13.73 2.93
CA ILE A 326 1.57 -14.12 2.75
C ILE A 326 2.43 -12.86 2.92
N ARG A 327 3.33 -12.87 3.91
CA ARG A 327 4.21 -11.74 4.29
C ARG A 327 5.40 -11.56 3.33
N TRP A 328 5.22 -11.88 2.05
CA TRP A 328 6.24 -11.70 1.03
C TRP A 328 6.35 -10.23 0.63
N ARG A 329 7.59 -9.75 0.53
CA ARG A 329 7.91 -8.43 -0.01
C ARG A 329 8.03 -8.54 -1.53
N ARG A 330 8.30 -7.40 -2.17
CA ARG A 330 8.45 -7.32 -3.63
C ARG A 330 9.57 -8.23 -4.17
N PRO A 331 10.76 -8.34 -3.53
CA PRO A 331 11.78 -9.31 -3.94
C PRO A 331 11.29 -10.77 -4.00
N GLU A 332 10.59 -11.26 -2.97
CA GLU A 332 10.11 -12.65 -2.93
C GLU A 332 9.00 -12.90 -3.96
N GLN A 333 8.10 -11.93 -4.14
CA GLN A 333 7.07 -11.98 -5.18
C GLN A 333 7.69 -12.07 -6.58
N ALA A 334 8.67 -11.23 -6.88
CA ALA A 334 9.38 -11.26 -8.16
C ALA A 334 10.19 -12.56 -8.34
N ALA A 335 10.88 -13.01 -7.30
CA ALA A 335 11.62 -14.27 -7.30
C ALA A 335 10.71 -15.47 -7.57
N PHE A 336 9.50 -15.49 -7.00
CA PHE A 336 8.52 -16.55 -7.26
C PHE A 336 8.05 -16.56 -8.71
N LEU A 337 7.77 -15.39 -9.30
CA LEU A 337 7.43 -15.28 -10.73
C LEU A 337 8.58 -15.76 -11.62
N ILE A 338 9.82 -15.36 -11.30
CA ILE A 338 11.02 -15.85 -11.99
C ILE A 338 11.13 -17.36 -11.88
N LEU A 339 10.91 -17.93 -10.69
CA LEU A 339 10.97 -19.38 -10.47
C LEU A 339 9.96 -20.13 -11.34
N CYS A 340 8.70 -19.67 -11.37
CA CYS A 340 7.63 -20.25 -12.17
C CYS A 340 7.94 -20.23 -13.67
N TRP A 341 8.35 -19.08 -14.20
CA TRP A 341 8.69 -18.95 -15.62
C TRP A 341 9.98 -19.70 -15.97
N SER A 342 10.94 -19.76 -15.05
CA SER A 342 12.18 -20.54 -15.26
C SER A 342 11.85 -22.01 -15.44
N ALA A 343 10.92 -22.53 -14.62
CA ALA A 343 10.47 -23.91 -14.74
C ALA A 343 9.75 -24.16 -16.08
N ILE A 344 8.91 -23.23 -16.55
CA ILE A 344 8.28 -23.34 -17.89
C ILE A 344 9.34 -23.39 -18.98
N ARG A 345 10.34 -22.48 -18.95
CA ARG A 345 11.40 -22.48 -19.96
C ARG A 345 12.18 -23.81 -19.95
N SER A 346 12.56 -24.31 -18.78
CA SER A 346 13.24 -25.60 -18.65
C SER A 346 12.38 -26.76 -19.16
N ALA A 347 11.11 -26.82 -18.75
CA ALA A 347 10.17 -27.84 -19.22
C ALA A 347 9.99 -27.76 -20.75
N THR A 348 9.88 -26.57 -21.33
CA THR A 348 9.81 -26.40 -22.79
C THR A 348 11.08 -26.89 -23.49
N ILE A 349 12.28 -26.68 -22.92
CA ILE A 349 13.55 -27.18 -23.48
C ILE A 349 13.62 -28.71 -23.43
N GLU A 350 13.18 -29.32 -22.33
CA GLU A 350 13.28 -30.77 -22.09
C GLU A 350 12.13 -31.58 -22.71
N SER A 351 10.98 -30.93 -22.92
CA SER A 351 9.75 -31.57 -23.39
C SER A 351 9.90 -32.27 -24.73
N ARG A 352 9.18 -33.37 -24.86
CA ARG A 352 9.04 -34.15 -26.09
C ARG A 352 7.63 -34.05 -26.68
N ALA A 353 6.84 -33.08 -26.26
CA ALA A 353 5.46 -32.89 -26.72
C ALA A 353 5.37 -32.78 -28.25
N THR A 354 4.25 -33.26 -28.79
CA THR A 354 3.99 -33.31 -30.24
C THR A 354 4.01 -31.92 -30.87
N TRP A 355 3.42 -30.93 -30.19
CA TRP A 355 3.36 -29.55 -30.67
C TRP A 355 4.74 -28.93 -30.86
N LYS A 356 5.67 -29.17 -29.91
CA LYS A 356 7.04 -28.66 -29.96
C LYS A 356 7.83 -29.28 -31.11
N ARG A 357 7.72 -30.59 -31.32
CA ARG A 357 8.36 -31.27 -32.45
C ARG A 357 7.84 -30.75 -33.78
N ALA A 358 6.52 -30.61 -33.90
CA ALA A 358 5.87 -30.09 -35.10
C ALA A 358 6.36 -28.66 -35.43
N LEU A 359 6.49 -27.79 -34.43
CA LEU A 359 7.00 -26.43 -34.60
C LEU A 359 8.45 -26.42 -35.14
N GLY A 360 9.32 -27.27 -34.57
CA GLY A 360 10.72 -27.37 -34.99
C GLY A 360 10.91 -28.00 -36.38
N GLU A 361 10.15 -29.03 -36.72
CA GLU A 361 10.20 -29.68 -38.04
C GLU A 361 9.68 -28.78 -39.16
N ASN A 362 8.59 -28.05 -38.92
CA ASN A 362 7.96 -27.23 -39.95
C ASN A 362 8.65 -25.89 -40.15
N SER A 363 9.32 -25.35 -39.12
CA SER A 363 10.18 -24.17 -39.28
C SER A 363 11.37 -24.44 -40.21
N ARG A 364 12.02 -25.60 -40.08
CA ARG A 364 13.11 -26.02 -40.98
C ARG A 364 12.67 -26.15 -42.44
N LYS A 365 11.40 -26.51 -42.68
CA LYS A 365 10.83 -26.68 -44.03
C LYS A 365 10.37 -25.37 -44.66
N SER A 366 9.98 -24.38 -43.85
CA SER A 366 9.33 -23.16 -44.36
C SER A 366 10.32 -22.09 -44.83
N GLY A 367 11.61 -22.21 -44.50
CA GLY A 367 12.65 -21.25 -44.91
C GLY A 367 12.50 -19.84 -44.32
N ASP A 368 11.48 -19.63 -43.48
CA ASP A 368 11.14 -18.36 -42.87
C ASP A 368 12.13 -18.07 -41.74
N GLY A 369 12.82 -16.94 -41.80
CA GLY A 369 13.85 -16.54 -40.82
C GLY A 369 13.32 -16.26 -39.41
N ALA A 370 12.02 -16.46 -39.17
CA ALA A 370 11.39 -16.37 -37.87
C ALA A 370 11.87 -17.52 -36.96
N VAL A 371 12.49 -17.16 -35.83
CA VAL A 371 13.03 -18.11 -34.86
C VAL A 371 11.89 -18.97 -34.31
N ALA A 372 11.85 -20.25 -34.69
CA ALA A 372 10.92 -21.24 -34.12
C ALA A 372 11.38 -21.73 -32.75
N ASP A 373 11.69 -20.77 -31.87
CA ASP A 373 11.89 -21.06 -30.47
C ASP A 373 10.52 -21.43 -29.87
N PRO A 374 10.35 -22.64 -29.30
CA PRO A 374 9.08 -23.09 -28.74
C PRO A 374 8.64 -22.30 -27.50
N PHE A 375 9.54 -21.54 -26.88
CA PHE A 375 9.26 -20.65 -25.75
C PHE A 375 9.19 -19.17 -26.16
N ALA A 376 10.01 -18.74 -27.12
CA ALA A 376 10.19 -17.32 -27.45
C ALA A 376 9.83 -16.90 -28.88
N GLY A 377 9.49 -17.83 -29.75
CA GLY A 377 9.18 -17.56 -31.15
C GLY A 377 7.80 -16.95 -31.40
N SER A 378 7.59 -16.44 -32.61
CA SER A 378 6.31 -15.87 -33.06
C SER A 378 5.17 -16.89 -33.21
N TYR A 379 5.52 -18.18 -33.27
CA TYR A 379 4.56 -19.28 -33.45
C TYR A 379 4.17 -20.01 -32.15
N THR A 380 4.59 -19.50 -30.99
CA THR A 380 4.20 -20.05 -29.68
C THR A 380 3.34 -19.07 -28.88
N LEU A 381 2.26 -19.58 -28.30
CA LEU A 381 1.39 -18.87 -27.38
C LEU A 381 2.11 -18.54 -26.06
N LEU A 382 3.17 -19.28 -25.69
CA LEU A 382 3.98 -18.98 -24.49
C LEU A 382 4.63 -17.59 -24.56
N ALA A 383 4.90 -17.10 -25.77
CA ALA A 383 5.47 -15.79 -26.04
C ALA A 383 4.41 -14.68 -26.21
N THR A 384 3.13 -15.01 -26.06
CA THR A 384 2.01 -14.07 -26.20
C THR A 384 1.47 -13.64 -24.84
N ASP A 385 0.72 -12.56 -24.85
CA ASP A 385 -0.09 -12.09 -23.72
C ASP A 385 -1.06 -13.15 -23.18
N GLN A 386 -1.54 -14.06 -24.05
CA GLN A 386 -2.52 -15.07 -23.69
C GLN A 386 -1.86 -16.22 -22.94
N GLY A 387 -0.68 -16.66 -23.41
CA GLY A 387 0.13 -17.62 -22.67
C GLY A 387 0.68 -17.04 -21.37
N PHE A 388 1.13 -15.78 -21.37
CA PHE A 388 1.58 -15.12 -20.15
C PHE A 388 0.48 -15.14 -19.08
N ARG A 389 -0.75 -14.79 -19.48
CA ARG A 389 -1.92 -14.82 -18.63
C ARG A 389 -2.25 -16.23 -18.13
N ALA A 390 -2.25 -17.23 -19.00
CA ALA A 390 -2.63 -18.60 -18.66
C ALA A 390 -1.64 -19.28 -17.71
N ILE A 391 -0.34 -19.11 -17.95
CA ILE A 391 0.71 -19.61 -17.06
C ILE A 391 0.61 -18.92 -15.69
N SER A 392 0.47 -17.59 -15.66
CA SER A 392 0.34 -16.84 -14.41
C SER A 392 -0.90 -17.27 -13.63
N PHE A 393 -2.01 -17.49 -14.33
CA PHE A 393 -3.26 -17.96 -13.73
C PHE A 393 -3.13 -19.36 -13.14
N ALA A 394 -2.52 -20.30 -13.87
CA ALA A 394 -2.32 -21.67 -13.40
C ALA A 394 -1.46 -21.70 -12.13
N TYR A 395 -0.29 -21.05 -12.15
CA TYR A 395 0.57 -21.01 -10.96
C TYR A 395 -0.09 -20.33 -9.77
N ASN A 396 -0.72 -19.16 -9.96
CA ASN A 396 -1.43 -18.46 -8.90
C ASN A 396 -2.51 -19.36 -8.27
N THR A 397 -3.33 -19.98 -9.11
CA THR A 397 -4.47 -20.80 -8.67
C THR A 397 -4.02 -22.05 -7.91
N LEU A 398 -3.07 -22.78 -8.49
CA LEU A 398 -2.60 -24.03 -7.88
C LEU A 398 -1.83 -23.75 -6.59
N ALA A 399 -0.99 -22.71 -6.57
CA ALA A 399 -0.24 -22.32 -5.37
C ALA A 399 -1.16 -21.86 -4.24
N GLN A 400 -2.27 -21.18 -4.55
CA GLN A 400 -3.26 -20.80 -3.54
C GLN A 400 -4.01 -22.00 -2.94
N LEU A 401 -4.19 -23.08 -3.69
CA LEU A 401 -4.86 -24.28 -3.18
C LEU A 401 -3.92 -25.28 -2.52
N ALA A 402 -2.60 -25.13 -2.72
CA ALA A 402 -1.56 -26.00 -2.18
C ALA A 402 -0.58 -25.27 -1.24
N TYR A 403 -0.90 -24.05 -0.81
CA TYR A 403 0.01 -23.15 -0.10
C TYR A 403 0.63 -23.76 1.17
N ASP A 404 -0.13 -24.60 1.85
CA ASP A 404 0.25 -25.32 3.07
C ASP A 404 1.20 -26.47 2.74
N LYS A 405 0.88 -27.28 1.73
CA LYS A 405 1.66 -28.44 1.27
C LYS A 405 3.00 -28.06 0.65
N ILE A 406 3.11 -26.86 0.07
CA ILE A 406 4.34 -26.37 -0.58
C ILE A 406 5.12 -25.39 0.31
N GLY A 407 4.68 -25.19 1.55
CA GLY A 407 5.41 -24.41 2.55
C GLY A 407 5.51 -22.91 2.24
N LEU A 408 4.53 -22.30 1.56
CA LEU A 408 4.60 -20.87 1.23
C LEU A 408 4.62 -19.97 2.47
N LEU A 409 3.94 -20.39 3.54
CA LEU A 409 3.84 -19.62 4.77
C LEU A 409 5.13 -19.60 5.59
N ALA A 410 6.03 -20.55 5.36
CA ALA A 410 7.32 -20.63 6.06
C ALA A 410 8.36 -19.66 5.48
N ILE A 411 8.06 -19.02 4.35
CA ILE A 411 8.94 -18.06 3.69
C ILE A 411 8.57 -16.66 4.20
N GLU A 412 9.45 -16.08 5.01
CA GLU A 412 9.34 -14.71 5.51
C GLU A 412 10.45 -13.84 4.90
N GLY A 413 10.10 -12.60 4.55
CA GLY A 413 11.08 -11.58 4.14
C GLY A 413 11.68 -10.86 5.34
N SER A 414 12.95 -10.44 5.26
CA SER A 414 13.58 -9.63 6.31
C SER A 414 12.98 -8.22 6.42
N GLU A 415 13.00 -7.59 7.60
CA GLU A 415 12.35 -6.28 7.82
C GLU A 415 13.07 -5.10 7.13
N ASP A 416 14.35 -5.25 6.75
CA ASP A 416 15.21 -4.10 6.52
C ASP A 416 15.09 -3.40 5.15
N GLN A 417 14.52 -4.03 4.10
CA GLN A 417 14.44 -3.44 2.74
C GLN A 417 13.23 -3.96 1.93
N SER A 418 12.37 -3.06 1.42
CA SER A 418 11.15 -3.43 0.68
C SER A 418 11.26 -3.31 -0.85
N GLU A 419 12.18 -2.49 -1.36
CA GLU A 419 12.32 -2.25 -2.81
C GLU A 419 13.06 -3.41 -3.50
N PRO A 420 12.55 -3.90 -4.65
CA PRO A 420 13.17 -4.99 -5.37
C PRO A 420 14.39 -4.52 -6.15
N ASN A 421 15.58 -4.76 -5.60
CA ASN A 421 16.83 -4.72 -6.36
C ASN A 421 17.27 -6.14 -6.78
N ASP A 422 18.17 -6.22 -7.76
CA ASP A 422 18.54 -7.50 -8.38
C ASP A 422 19.25 -8.45 -7.38
N GLU A 423 19.98 -7.90 -6.40
CA GLU A 423 20.63 -8.68 -5.33
C GLU A 423 19.62 -9.30 -4.36
N LEU A 424 18.63 -8.52 -3.91
CA LEU A 424 17.56 -9.01 -3.03
C LEU A 424 16.69 -10.05 -3.74
N VAL A 425 16.40 -9.85 -5.02
CA VAL A 425 15.67 -10.83 -5.84
C VAL A 425 16.46 -12.13 -5.99
N ALA A 426 17.78 -12.05 -6.19
CA ALA A 426 18.64 -13.23 -6.26
C ALA A 426 18.66 -14.02 -4.93
N LYS A 427 18.81 -13.32 -3.79
CA LYS A 427 18.74 -13.94 -2.46
C LYS A 427 17.38 -14.58 -2.20
N ALA A 428 16.29 -13.88 -2.54
CA ALA A 428 14.95 -14.43 -2.43
C ALA A 428 14.76 -15.67 -3.33
N LEU A 429 15.32 -15.66 -4.55
CA LEU A 429 15.27 -16.81 -5.45
C LEU A 429 16.03 -18.01 -4.90
N GLU A 430 17.18 -17.81 -4.26
CA GLU A 430 17.93 -18.86 -3.55
C GLU A 430 17.12 -19.43 -2.37
N GLN A 431 16.49 -18.56 -1.58
CA GLN A 431 15.61 -18.96 -0.48
C GLN A 431 14.45 -19.83 -1.00
N LEU A 432 13.76 -19.40 -2.06
CA LEU A 432 12.68 -20.19 -2.67
C LEU A 432 13.18 -21.53 -3.22
N ARG A 433 14.38 -21.57 -3.83
CA ARG A 433 14.99 -22.80 -4.35
C ARG A 433 15.42 -23.79 -3.26
N SER A 434 15.67 -23.30 -2.05
CA SER A 434 15.98 -24.18 -0.91
C SER A 434 14.77 -24.99 -0.43
N ASN A 435 13.55 -24.53 -0.72
CA ASN A 435 12.32 -25.24 -0.41
C ASN A 435 12.04 -26.32 -1.48
N ARG A 436 12.33 -27.57 -1.14
CA ARG A 436 12.20 -28.73 -2.05
C ARG A 436 10.76 -28.97 -2.49
N ASP A 437 9.79 -28.83 -1.60
CA ASP A 437 8.38 -29.09 -1.91
C ASP A 437 7.84 -28.05 -2.88
N LEU A 438 8.21 -26.78 -2.68
CA LEU A 438 7.91 -25.70 -3.61
C LEU A 438 8.55 -25.95 -4.99
N VAL A 439 9.83 -26.28 -5.04
CA VAL A 439 10.53 -26.51 -6.32
C VAL A 439 9.93 -27.70 -7.07
N ALA A 440 9.68 -28.82 -6.38
CA ALA A 440 9.07 -30.00 -6.98
C ALA A 440 7.65 -29.71 -7.50
N PHE A 441 6.87 -28.93 -6.75
CA PHE A 441 5.56 -28.46 -7.18
C PHE A 441 5.64 -27.59 -8.43
N VAL A 442 6.48 -26.55 -8.43
CA VAL A 442 6.64 -25.62 -9.56
C VAL A 442 7.09 -26.37 -10.82
N GLN A 443 8.05 -27.29 -10.71
CA GLN A 443 8.51 -28.12 -11.82
C GLN A 443 7.39 -29.04 -12.34
N ALA A 444 6.62 -29.68 -11.45
CA ALA A 444 5.54 -30.56 -11.86
C ALA A 444 4.38 -29.82 -12.55
N VAL A 445 4.09 -28.58 -12.13
CA VAL A 445 3.16 -27.70 -12.85
C VAL A 445 3.70 -27.40 -14.24
N ALA A 446 4.98 -27.01 -14.35
CA ALA A 446 5.58 -26.68 -15.65
C ALA A 446 5.52 -27.84 -16.64
N VAL A 447 5.90 -29.05 -16.21
CA VAL A 447 5.86 -30.26 -17.04
C VAL A 447 4.44 -30.54 -17.51
N ALA A 448 3.45 -30.54 -16.60
CA ALA A 448 2.07 -30.80 -16.96
C ALA A 448 1.54 -29.78 -17.98
N LEU A 449 1.82 -28.49 -17.80
CA LEU A 449 1.37 -27.45 -18.72
C LEU A 449 2.04 -27.54 -20.09
N VAL A 450 3.35 -27.80 -20.14
CA VAL A 450 4.10 -27.86 -21.39
C VAL A 450 3.77 -29.13 -22.18
N ASP A 451 3.60 -30.27 -21.54
CA ASP A 451 3.42 -31.55 -22.22
C ASP A 451 1.98 -31.79 -22.70
N GLU A 452 0.97 -31.31 -21.96
CA GLU A 452 -0.44 -31.58 -22.25
C GLU A 452 -1.16 -30.48 -23.04
N VAL A 453 -0.63 -29.24 -23.06
CA VAL A 453 -1.24 -28.13 -23.81
C VAL A 453 -0.48 -27.90 -25.12
N ASP A 454 -1.20 -27.81 -26.23
CA ASP A 454 -0.62 -27.36 -27.49
C ASP A 454 -0.46 -25.84 -27.50
N TRP A 455 0.78 -25.39 -27.33
CA TRP A 455 1.14 -23.97 -27.28
C TRP A 455 1.38 -23.35 -28.66
N ARG A 456 1.07 -24.01 -29.78
CA ARG A 456 1.23 -23.41 -31.11
C ARG A 456 0.19 -22.31 -31.35
N THR A 457 0.57 -21.22 -32.00
CA THR A 457 -0.41 -20.23 -32.47
C THR A 457 -1.20 -20.78 -33.66
N SER A 458 -2.36 -20.20 -33.97
CA SER A 458 -3.14 -20.57 -35.16
C SER A 458 -2.40 -20.31 -36.49
N ALA A 459 -1.33 -19.52 -36.45
CA ALA A 459 -0.47 -19.21 -37.60
C ALA A 459 0.76 -20.14 -37.69
N ALA A 460 0.92 -21.08 -36.75
CA ALA A 460 2.08 -21.97 -36.74
C ALA A 460 2.12 -22.87 -37.99
N PRO A 461 3.29 -23.05 -38.63
CA PRO A 461 3.43 -23.92 -39.79
C PRO A 461 3.01 -25.37 -39.51
N GLY A 462 2.26 -25.97 -40.44
CA GLY A 462 1.85 -27.38 -40.42
C GLY A 462 0.82 -27.74 -39.35
N ILE A 463 0.06 -26.76 -38.86
CA ILE A 463 -1.15 -26.98 -38.06
C ILE A 463 -2.32 -27.44 -38.96
N THR A 464 -3.10 -28.42 -38.51
CA THR A 464 -4.27 -28.91 -39.25
C THR A 464 -5.42 -27.90 -39.23
N ASP A 465 -6.36 -27.97 -40.16
CA ASP A 465 -7.49 -27.03 -40.17
C ASP A 465 -8.40 -27.15 -38.94
N HIS A 466 -8.51 -28.37 -38.37
CA HIS A 466 -9.18 -28.57 -37.08
C HIS A 466 -8.43 -27.86 -35.95
N ASP A 467 -7.11 -28.05 -35.85
CA ASP A 467 -6.28 -27.42 -34.82
C ASP A 467 -6.23 -25.90 -34.97
N LYS A 468 -6.29 -25.35 -36.20
CA LYS A 468 -6.40 -23.89 -36.42
C LYS A 468 -7.64 -23.31 -35.78
N VAL A 469 -8.77 -24.01 -35.86
CA VAL A 469 -10.02 -23.57 -35.24
C VAL A 469 -9.88 -23.60 -33.72
N VAL A 470 -9.32 -24.68 -33.15
CA VAL A 470 -9.06 -24.79 -31.70
C VAL A 470 -8.13 -23.68 -31.22
N GLN A 471 -6.98 -23.47 -31.87
CA GLN A 471 -6.04 -22.42 -31.51
C GLN A 471 -6.60 -21.01 -31.76
N GLY A 472 -7.50 -20.87 -32.74
CA GLY A 472 -8.22 -19.63 -33.03
C GLY A 472 -9.13 -19.19 -31.88
N GLN A 473 -9.65 -20.13 -31.07
CA GLN A 473 -10.49 -19.83 -29.90
C GLN A 473 -9.73 -19.11 -28.79
N TYR A 474 -8.39 -19.19 -28.76
CA TYR A 474 -7.57 -18.50 -27.77
C TYR A 474 -7.31 -17.03 -28.11
N ARG A 475 -7.84 -16.53 -29.24
CA ARG A 475 -7.76 -15.10 -29.59
C ARG A 475 -8.93 -14.31 -29.00
N GLY A 476 -8.65 -13.06 -28.63
CA GLY A 476 -9.65 -12.14 -28.08
C GLY A 476 -9.92 -12.35 -26.58
N SER A 477 -10.91 -11.62 -26.05
CA SER A 477 -11.20 -11.57 -24.61
C SER A 477 -11.71 -12.91 -24.03
N SER A 478 -12.46 -13.70 -24.80
CA SER A 478 -12.91 -15.04 -24.40
C SER A 478 -11.78 -16.08 -24.41
N GLY A 479 -10.70 -15.82 -25.16
CA GLY A 479 -9.58 -16.75 -25.32
C GLY A 479 -8.79 -17.00 -24.04
N TYR A 480 -8.73 -16.01 -23.13
CA TYR A 480 -8.11 -16.19 -21.82
C TYR A 480 -8.80 -17.29 -21.00
N LYS A 481 -10.13 -17.35 -21.01
CA LYS A 481 -10.89 -18.36 -20.25
C LYS A 481 -10.62 -19.75 -20.80
N ALA A 482 -10.70 -19.91 -22.12
CA ALA A 482 -10.47 -21.20 -22.77
C ALA A 482 -9.06 -21.73 -22.50
N LEU A 483 -8.02 -20.88 -22.59
CA LEU A 483 -6.65 -21.29 -22.33
C LEU A 483 -6.38 -21.55 -20.84
N ASN A 484 -7.00 -20.78 -19.94
CA ASN A 484 -6.96 -21.05 -18.50
C ASN A 484 -7.58 -22.41 -18.15
N LYS A 485 -8.72 -22.75 -18.75
CA LYS A 485 -9.37 -24.05 -18.57
C LYS A 485 -8.50 -25.18 -19.11
N ALA A 486 -7.90 -25.01 -20.29
CA ALA A 486 -6.96 -25.98 -20.85
C ALA A 486 -5.75 -26.20 -19.94
N ALA A 487 -5.17 -25.13 -19.39
CA ALA A 487 -4.03 -25.19 -18.46
C ALA A 487 -4.38 -25.94 -17.16
N LEU A 488 -5.53 -25.66 -16.54
CA LEU A 488 -5.95 -26.39 -15.34
C LEU A 488 -6.30 -27.86 -15.64
N THR A 489 -6.90 -28.13 -16.80
CA THR A 489 -7.18 -29.50 -17.25
C THR A 489 -5.88 -30.28 -17.45
N ALA A 490 -4.87 -29.68 -18.07
CA ALA A 490 -3.53 -30.24 -18.19
C ALA A 490 -2.91 -30.52 -16.81
N ALA A 491 -2.95 -29.55 -15.89
CA ALA A 491 -2.43 -29.71 -14.54
C ALA A 491 -3.14 -30.83 -13.75
N SER A 492 -4.44 -31.07 -13.99
CA SER A 492 -5.20 -32.15 -13.33
C SER A 492 -4.68 -33.55 -13.68
N LYS A 493 -3.99 -33.71 -14.82
CA LYS A 493 -3.37 -34.97 -15.25
C LYS A 493 -1.92 -35.12 -14.76
N SER A 494 -1.41 -34.19 -13.97
CA SER A 494 -0.04 -34.26 -13.45
C SER A 494 0.18 -35.52 -12.62
N VAL A 495 1.37 -36.11 -12.75
CA VAL A 495 1.79 -37.26 -11.92
C VAL A 495 2.03 -36.82 -10.46
N ASN A 496 2.28 -35.53 -10.23
CA ASN A 496 2.42 -34.98 -8.89
C ASN A 496 1.04 -34.79 -8.25
N ARG A 497 0.76 -35.58 -7.19
CA ARG A 497 -0.53 -35.59 -6.51
C ARG A 497 -0.95 -34.21 -5.98
N THR A 498 -0.01 -33.41 -5.47
CA THR A 498 -0.32 -32.05 -4.97
C THR A 498 -0.81 -31.16 -6.10
N VAL A 499 -0.22 -31.27 -7.30
CA VAL A 499 -0.63 -30.52 -8.49
C VAL A 499 -1.98 -30.99 -9.00
N SER A 500 -2.17 -32.30 -9.19
CA SER A 500 -3.43 -32.87 -9.70
C SER A 500 -4.61 -32.60 -8.78
N ASP A 501 -4.41 -32.72 -7.46
CA ASP A 501 -5.46 -32.48 -6.45
C ASP A 501 -5.86 -30.99 -6.46
N ALA A 502 -4.87 -30.09 -6.48
CA ALA A 502 -5.11 -28.65 -6.53
C ALA A 502 -5.84 -28.24 -7.83
N ALA A 503 -5.44 -28.79 -8.96
CA ALA A 503 -6.06 -28.52 -10.26
C ALA A 503 -7.51 -29.03 -10.33
N THR A 504 -7.76 -30.24 -9.83
CA THR A 504 -9.11 -30.82 -9.76
C THR A 504 -10.03 -29.95 -8.88
N ARG A 505 -9.51 -29.50 -7.73
CA ARG A 505 -10.25 -28.60 -6.83
C ARG A 505 -10.49 -27.23 -7.47
N ALA A 506 -9.52 -26.68 -8.19
CA ALA A 506 -9.67 -25.42 -8.92
C ALA A 506 -10.77 -25.52 -9.99
N LEU A 507 -10.76 -26.59 -10.80
CA LEU A 507 -11.80 -26.83 -11.81
C LEU A 507 -13.19 -26.92 -11.17
N ALA A 508 -13.31 -27.57 -10.02
CA ALA A 508 -14.58 -27.65 -9.28
C ALA A 508 -15.05 -26.28 -8.76
N ILE A 509 -14.15 -25.47 -8.17
CA ILE A 509 -14.49 -24.12 -7.65
C ILE A 509 -14.94 -23.18 -8.77
N LEU A 510 -14.33 -23.30 -9.94
CA LEU A 510 -14.63 -22.48 -11.12
C LEU A 510 -15.80 -23.00 -11.96
N GLY A 511 -16.41 -24.13 -11.60
CA GLY A 511 -17.48 -24.74 -12.41
C GLY A 511 -17.00 -25.26 -13.77
N TRP A 512 -15.71 -25.57 -13.92
CA TRP A 512 -15.09 -26.04 -15.17
C TRP A 512 -14.87 -27.55 -15.22
N GLY A 513 -15.40 -28.31 -14.25
CA GLY A 513 -15.38 -29.77 -14.25
C GLY A 513 -16.04 -30.36 -15.50
N ASN A 514 -15.74 -31.63 -15.80
CA ASN A 514 -16.20 -32.30 -17.03
C ASN A 514 -17.73 -32.26 -17.17
N GLU A 515 -18.19 -31.72 -18.30
CA GLU A 515 -19.34 -32.28 -19.02
C GLU A 515 -18.95 -33.64 -19.63
#